data_AF-A0A7Y3XB17-F1
#
_entry.id   AF-A0A7Y3XB17-F1
#
_cell.length_a   1.000
_cell.length_b   1.000
_cell.length_c   1.000
_cell.angle_alpha   90.00
_cell.angle_beta   90.00
_cell.angle_gamma   90.00
#
_symmetry.space_group_name_H-M   'P 1'
#
loop_
_entity.id
_entity.type
_entity.pdbx_description
1 polymer ?
#
loop_
_entity_poly.entity_id
_entity_poly.type
_entity_poly.pdbx_seq_one_letter_code
_entity_poly.pdbx_strand_id
1 'polypeptide(L)'
;MKPLNDAKKPLSLTFAIPDHPWVDGNDGGAVRIAMTVGRAGETPGLLQQVTQESSDEHREARDVVLNRREGEVFADLTIGADVAGAKPLKSNENLCAEGVKPHGMGFVLSREEAKSLGYEADGKLAKVIREYRNGRDLTQKPRDVLIIDLHGLSIDEVRNDYPSVYQWILERVKPERDQNREPYRRQNWWLFGRKNTDLRNSMNDIDRYIATVKTSKHRLFQYLSTETLPDSKLIAIAIAESFELGVEVDPISWTT
;
A
#
# COMPACT_ATOMS: atom_id res chain seq x y z
N MET A 1 -11.22 -19.26 -5.29
CA MET A 1 -11.80 -19.83 -6.52
C MET A 1 -10.67 -20.54 -7.25
N LYS A 2 -10.62 -21.88 -7.26
CA LYS A 2 -9.53 -22.66 -7.88
C LYS A 2 -9.44 -22.32 -9.38
N PRO A 3 -8.37 -21.65 -9.85
CA PRO A 3 -8.27 -21.26 -11.27
C PRO A 3 -8.06 -22.44 -12.22
N LEU A 4 -7.71 -23.62 -11.67
CA LEU A 4 -7.31 -24.82 -12.39
C LEU A 4 -8.42 -25.90 -12.46
N ASN A 5 -9.47 -25.78 -11.63
CA ASN A 5 -10.56 -26.75 -11.54
C ASN A 5 -11.80 -26.28 -12.31
N ASP A 6 -11.72 -26.23 -13.65
CA ASP A 6 -12.93 -26.25 -14.49
C ASP A 6 -13.60 -27.63 -14.33
N ALA A 7 -14.84 -27.65 -13.84
CA ALA A 7 -15.58 -28.88 -13.57
C ALA A 7 -15.81 -29.78 -14.80
N LYS A 8 -15.69 -29.22 -16.02
CA LYS A 8 -15.83 -29.96 -17.28
C LYS A 8 -14.47 -30.29 -17.91
N LYS A 9 -13.42 -29.52 -17.60
CA LYS A 9 -12.07 -29.67 -18.17
C LYS A 9 -11.00 -29.38 -17.12
N PRO A 10 -10.80 -30.26 -16.13
CA PRO A 10 -9.83 -30.03 -15.09
C PRO A 10 -8.41 -29.96 -15.67
N LEU A 11 -7.57 -29.09 -15.09
CA LEU A 11 -6.17 -28.93 -15.41
C LEU A 11 -5.39 -28.96 -14.10
N SER A 12 -4.29 -29.71 -14.05
CA SER A 12 -3.42 -29.77 -12.86
C SER A 12 -2.02 -29.31 -13.21
N LEU A 13 -1.35 -28.67 -12.26
CA LEU A 13 0.09 -28.42 -12.34
C LEU A 13 0.81 -29.66 -11.83
N THR A 14 1.48 -30.38 -12.73
CA THR A 14 2.24 -31.61 -12.40
C THR A 14 3.68 -31.32 -12.02
N PHE A 15 4.16 -30.10 -12.29
CA PHE A 15 5.48 -29.62 -11.90
C PHE A 15 5.46 -28.11 -11.72
N ALA A 16 6.16 -27.60 -10.70
CA ALA A 16 6.36 -26.17 -10.51
C ALA A 16 7.71 -25.85 -9.84
N ILE A 17 8.39 -24.83 -10.33
CA ILE A 17 9.41 -24.06 -9.61
C ILE A 17 8.88 -22.62 -9.50
N PRO A 18 8.47 -22.14 -8.32
CA PRO A 18 7.79 -20.85 -8.19
C PRO A 18 8.68 -19.64 -8.44
N ASP A 19 9.95 -19.74 -8.07
CA ASP A 19 10.84 -18.60 -7.98
C ASP A 19 12.29 -19.06 -8.19
N HIS A 20 12.76 -18.95 -9.43
CA HIS A 20 14.11 -19.35 -9.85
C HIS A 20 14.88 -18.13 -10.38
N PRO A 21 16.15 -17.95 -10.01
CA PRO A 21 16.96 -16.88 -10.58
C PRO A 21 17.16 -17.11 -12.08
N TRP A 22 16.94 -16.08 -12.89
CA TRP A 22 17.35 -16.12 -14.29
C TRP A 22 18.81 -15.66 -14.40
N VAL A 23 19.63 -16.44 -15.11
CA VAL A 23 20.99 -16.05 -15.47
C VAL A 23 21.21 -16.37 -16.94
N ASP A 24 21.71 -15.39 -17.68
CA ASP A 24 22.23 -15.57 -19.04
C ASP A 24 23.65 -15.02 -19.06
N GLY A 25 24.56 -15.74 -19.73
CA GLY A 25 26.01 -15.67 -19.56
C GLY A 25 26.66 -14.34 -19.98
N ASN A 26 25.95 -13.45 -20.68
CA ASN A 26 26.52 -12.17 -21.13
C ASN A 26 25.63 -10.93 -20.89
N ASP A 27 24.31 -11.06 -20.73
CA ASP A 27 23.37 -9.93 -20.56
C ASP A 27 22.13 -10.31 -19.71
N GLY A 28 22.33 -11.13 -18.67
CA GLY A 28 21.24 -11.57 -17.80
C GLY A 28 20.49 -10.42 -17.12
N GLY A 29 19.19 -10.30 -17.40
CA GLY A 29 18.31 -9.37 -16.69
C GLY A 29 18.16 -9.74 -15.21
N ALA A 30 18.08 -8.75 -14.33
CA ALA A 30 17.84 -8.94 -12.89
C ALA A 30 16.38 -9.33 -12.61
N VAL A 31 15.98 -10.51 -13.09
CA VAL A 31 14.61 -11.04 -13.02
C VAL A 31 14.59 -12.45 -12.43
N ARG A 32 13.44 -12.84 -11.90
CA ARG A 32 13.17 -14.18 -11.39
C ARG A 32 12.03 -14.77 -12.20
N ILE A 33 12.09 -16.08 -12.48
CA ILE A 33 11.12 -16.78 -13.30
C ILE A 33 10.42 -17.89 -12.52
N ALA A 34 9.20 -18.20 -12.92
CA ALA A 34 8.50 -19.40 -12.51
C ALA A 34 8.45 -20.39 -13.68
N MET A 35 8.65 -21.68 -13.40
CA MET A 35 8.54 -22.76 -14.38
C MET A 35 7.41 -23.69 -13.97
N THR A 36 6.51 -24.05 -14.89
CA THR A 36 5.36 -24.92 -14.58
C THR A 36 5.06 -25.89 -15.71
N VAL A 37 4.47 -27.04 -15.37
CA VAL A 37 3.94 -28.01 -16.34
C VAL A 37 2.48 -28.29 -16.02
N GLY A 38 1.60 -28.04 -16.99
CA GLY A 38 0.18 -28.34 -16.89
C GLY A 38 -0.18 -29.66 -17.56
N ARG A 39 -1.09 -30.43 -16.96
CA ARG A 39 -1.67 -31.65 -17.52
C ARG A 39 -3.20 -31.62 -17.35
N ALA A 40 -3.93 -32.00 -18.41
CA ALA A 40 -5.37 -32.19 -18.30
C ALA A 40 -5.71 -33.32 -17.31
N GLY A 41 -6.75 -33.13 -16.50
CA GLY A 41 -7.14 -34.02 -15.43
C GLY A 41 -6.77 -33.48 -14.04
N GLU A 42 -7.15 -34.23 -13.02
CA GLU A 42 -6.76 -34.02 -11.63
C GLU A 42 -5.59 -34.94 -11.32
N THR A 43 -4.39 -34.39 -11.13
CA THR A 43 -3.18 -35.17 -10.87
C THR A 43 -2.27 -34.39 -9.92
N PRO A 44 -1.71 -35.04 -8.87
CA PRO A 44 -0.70 -34.41 -8.04
C PRO A 44 0.51 -33.93 -8.86
N GLY A 45 1.18 -32.89 -8.38
CA GLY A 45 2.39 -32.35 -8.96
C GLY A 45 3.57 -32.39 -8.02
N LEU A 46 4.74 -32.15 -8.62
CA LEU A 46 6.01 -31.98 -7.93
C LEU A 46 6.33 -30.48 -7.82
N LEU A 47 6.37 -29.96 -6.59
CA LEU A 47 6.87 -28.63 -6.30
C LEU A 47 8.36 -28.69 -5.97
N GLN A 48 9.16 -27.90 -6.67
CA GLN A 48 10.57 -27.70 -6.37
C GLN A 48 10.84 -26.25 -5.93
N GLN A 49 11.22 -26.06 -4.68
CA GLN A 49 11.54 -24.73 -4.14
C GLN A 49 13.05 -24.55 -4.03
N VAL A 50 13.56 -23.42 -4.52
CA VAL A 50 14.94 -23.01 -4.31
C VAL A 50 15.12 -22.66 -2.84
N THR A 51 15.95 -23.42 -2.13
CA THR A 51 16.27 -23.19 -0.71
C THR A 51 17.61 -22.51 -0.51
N GLN A 52 18.51 -22.62 -1.49
CA GLN A 52 19.80 -21.97 -1.46
C GLN A 52 20.23 -21.61 -2.88
N GLU A 53 20.85 -20.44 -3.01
CA GLU A 53 21.49 -19.97 -4.24
C GLU A 53 22.94 -19.64 -3.91
N SER A 54 23.88 -20.12 -4.70
CA SER A 54 25.28 -19.71 -4.64
C SER A 54 25.72 -19.16 -5.99
N SER A 55 26.35 -17.98 -5.95
CA SER A 55 27.06 -17.40 -7.08
C SER A 55 28.54 -17.74 -6.95
N ASP A 56 29.09 -18.41 -7.95
CA ASP A 56 30.53 -18.57 -8.08
C ASP A 56 31.03 -17.50 -9.06
N GLU A 57 32.08 -16.73 -8.71
CA GLU A 57 32.60 -15.62 -9.54
C GLU A 57 33.14 -16.09 -10.90
N HIS A 58 33.20 -17.40 -11.12
CA HIS A 58 33.73 -18.05 -12.32
C HIS A 58 32.69 -18.87 -13.10
N ARG A 59 31.40 -18.80 -12.75
CA ARG A 59 30.34 -19.52 -13.48
C ARG A 59 29.24 -18.58 -13.95
N GLU A 60 28.84 -18.77 -15.21
CA GLU A 60 27.68 -18.09 -15.83
C GLU A 60 26.34 -18.60 -15.27
N ALA A 61 26.34 -19.73 -14.55
CA ALA A 61 25.16 -20.33 -13.93
C ALA A 61 25.20 -20.21 -12.40
N ARG A 62 24.06 -19.87 -11.78
CA ARG A 62 23.87 -19.97 -10.33
C ARG A 62 23.61 -21.42 -9.96
N ASP A 63 24.39 -21.93 -9.02
CA ASP A 63 24.12 -23.22 -8.40
C ASP A 63 22.93 -23.04 -7.43
N VAL A 64 21.90 -23.85 -7.60
CA VAL A 64 20.68 -23.82 -6.78
C VAL A 64 20.43 -25.16 -6.12
N VAL A 65 20.05 -25.11 -4.85
CA VAL A 65 19.59 -26.30 -4.10
C VAL A 65 18.07 -26.28 -4.09
N LEU A 66 17.46 -27.41 -4.47
CA LEU A 66 16.00 -27.55 -4.57
C LEU A 66 15.48 -28.53 -3.52
N ASN A 67 14.50 -28.09 -2.73
CA ASN A 67 13.65 -28.99 -1.94
C ASN A 67 12.49 -29.48 -2.80
N ARG A 68 12.05 -30.73 -2.59
CA ARG A 68 10.99 -31.39 -3.35
C ARG A 68 9.81 -31.73 -2.46
N ARG A 69 8.60 -31.37 -2.88
CA ARG A 69 7.35 -31.75 -2.24
C ARG A 69 6.34 -32.23 -3.29
N GLU A 70 5.59 -33.27 -2.95
CA GLU A 70 4.52 -33.81 -3.81
C GLU A 70 3.14 -33.48 -3.23
N GLY A 71 2.17 -33.19 -4.10
CA GLY A 71 0.81 -32.85 -3.68
C GLY A 71 0.04 -32.08 -4.76
N GLU A 72 -1.18 -31.64 -4.43
CA GLU A 72 -1.92 -30.73 -5.31
C GLU A 72 -1.22 -29.36 -5.33
N VAL A 73 -0.71 -28.95 -6.51
CA VAL A 73 -0.06 -27.65 -6.70
C VAL A 73 -1.13 -26.65 -7.14
N PHE A 74 -1.36 -25.62 -6.31
CA PHE A 74 -2.34 -24.58 -6.59
C PHE A 74 -1.80 -23.52 -7.57
N ALA A 75 -2.69 -22.63 -8.04
CA ALA A 75 -2.34 -21.59 -9.00
C ALA A 75 -1.37 -20.52 -8.43
N ASP A 76 -1.19 -20.46 -7.11
CA ASP A 76 -0.17 -19.65 -6.44
C ASP A 76 1.18 -20.39 -6.33
N LEU A 77 1.30 -21.58 -6.93
CA LEU A 77 2.48 -22.44 -6.97
C LEU A 77 2.90 -22.98 -5.59
N THR A 78 1.92 -23.17 -4.69
CA THR A 78 2.13 -23.79 -3.38
C THR A 78 1.46 -25.16 -3.26
N ILE A 79 1.90 -25.94 -2.27
CA ILE A 79 1.24 -27.18 -1.82
C ILE A 79 0.84 -26.98 -0.35
N GLY A 80 -0.46 -27.10 -0.05
CA GLY A 80 -0.97 -26.90 1.31
C GLY A 80 -2.47 -26.64 1.37
N ALA A 81 -2.90 -25.75 2.26
CA ALA A 81 -4.30 -25.34 2.36
C ALA A 81 -4.69 -24.45 1.16
N ASP A 82 -5.94 -24.60 0.67
CA ASP A 82 -6.49 -23.74 -0.39
C ASP A 82 -6.83 -22.34 0.17
N VAL A 83 -5.79 -21.51 0.33
CA VAL A 83 -5.92 -20.11 0.75
C VAL A 83 -6.59 -19.26 -0.34
N ALA A 84 -6.45 -19.63 -1.62
CA ALA A 84 -7.13 -18.97 -2.73
C ALA A 84 -8.66 -19.20 -2.69
N GLY A 85 -9.13 -20.22 -1.99
CA GLY A 85 -10.52 -20.53 -1.70
C GLY A 85 -11.10 -19.77 -0.50
N ALA A 86 -10.27 -19.13 0.32
CA ALA A 86 -10.73 -18.39 1.49
C ALA A 86 -11.69 -17.25 1.08
N LYS A 87 -12.81 -17.13 1.78
CA LYS A 87 -13.75 -16.03 1.59
C LYS A 87 -13.31 -14.84 2.44
N PRO A 88 -13.42 -13.60 1.93
CA PRO A 88 -13.17 -12.43 2.76
C PRO A 88 -14.12 -12.45 3.95
N LEU A 89 -13.59 -12.17 5.14
CA LEU A 89 -14.40 -11.98 6.33
C LEU A 89 -15.05 -10.60 6.25
N LYS A 90 -16.36 -10.52 6.49
CA LYS A 90 -17.08 -9.24 6.57
C LYS A 90 -16.49 -8.32 7.65
N SER A 91 -15.93 -8.90 8.71
CA SER A 91 -15.22 -8.15 9.76
C SER A 91 -14.02 -7.35 9.24
N ASN A 92 -13.44 -7.75 8.10
CA ASN A 92 -12.28 -7.09 7.52
C ASN A 92 -12.66 -5.99 6.51
N GLU A 93 -13.96 -5.84 6.20
CA GLU A 93 -14.42 -4.76 5.33
C GLU A 93 -14.20 -3.41 6.03
N ASN A 94 -13.70 -2.43 5.28
CA ASN A 94 -13.41 -1.06 5.74
C ASN A 94 -12.33 -0.91 6.82
N LEU A 95 -11.62 -1.98 7.22
CA LEU A 95 -10.50 -1.87 8.15
C LEU A 95 -9.28 -1.21 7.52
N CYS A 96 -8.98 -1.54 6.26
CA CYS A 96 -7.78 -1.08 5.58
C CYS A 96 -8.12 -0.10 4.45
N ALA A 97 -7.50 1.07 4.48
CA ALA A 97 -7.66 2.09 3.44
C ALA A 97 -6.31 2.68 3.01
N GLU A 98 -6.18 2.98 1.71
CA GLU A 98 -5.04 3.73 1.19
C GLU A 98 -5.11 5.19 1.66
N GLY A 99 -3.96 5.76 2.00
CA GLY A 99 -3.84 7.17 2.37
C GLY A 99 -4.25 8.16 1.28
N VAL A 100 -4.26 9.44 1.65
CA VAL A 100 -4.72 10.52 0.77
C VAL A 100 -3.81 10.71 -0.43
N LYS A 101 -4.42 11.13 -1.55
CA LYS A 101 -3.71 11.47 -2.80
C LYS A 101 -3.94 12.96 -3.13
N PRO A 102 -3.08 13.87 -2.64
CA PRO A 102 -3.27 15.30 -2.87
C PRO A 102 -3.19 15.66 -4.36
N HIS A 103 -2.32 14.97 -5.12
CA HIS A 103 -2.03 15.26 -6.52
C HIS A 103 -1.61 16.73 -6.73
N GLY A 104 -0.54 17.14 -6.04
CA GLY A 104 0.05 18.48 -6.13
C GLY A 104 0.79 18.82 -4.85
N MET A 105 1.99 19.38 -4.95
CA MET A 105 2.79 19.73 -3.77
C MET A 105 2.32 21.01 -3.09
N GLY A 106 1.50 21.84 -3.77
CA GLY A 106 0.94 23.07 -3.19
C GLY A 106 0.02 22.88 -1.98
N PHE A 107 -0.38 21.64 -1.67
CA PHE A 107 -1.11 21.31 -0.44
C PHE A 107 -0.21 21.01 0.76
N VAL A 108 1.05 20.68 0.52
CA VAL A 108 2.01 20.30 1.57
C VAL A 108 2.73 21.55 2.04
N LEU A 109 2.89 21.70 3.35
CA LEU A 109 3.52 22.84 3.99
C LEU A 109 4.70 22.37 4.84
N SER A 110 5.78 23.16 4.87
CA SER A 110 6.72 23.13 6.00
C SER A 110 6.07 23.74 7.25
N ARG A 111 6.65 23.50 8.44
CA ARG A 111 6.18 24.17 9.66
C ARG A 111 6.29 25.69 9.57
N GLU A 112 7.34 26.20 8.94
CA GLU A 112 7.55 27.64 8.72
C GLU A 112 6.49 28.23 7.80
N GLU A 113 6.13 27.53 6.72
CA GLU A 113 5.05 27.95 5.83
C GLU A 113 3.72 27.99 6.57
N ALA A 114 3.38 26.94 7.33
CA ALA A 114 2.18 26.92 8.15
C ALA A 114 2.15 28.06 9.19
N LYS A 115 3.28 28.34 9.85
CA LYS A 115 3.42 29.48 10.76
C LYS A 115 3.14 30.80 10.06
N SER A 116 3.70 31.02 8.87
CA SER A 116 3.47 32.26 8.10
C SER A 116 2.01 32.44 7.66
N LEU A 117 1.26 31.35 7.51
CA LEU A 117 -0.19 31.38 7.26
C LEU A 117 -1.03 31.69 8.51
N GLY A 118 -0.42 31.70 9.70
CA GLY A 118 -1.08 31.94 10.98
C GLY A 118 -1.50 30.68 11.74
N TYR A 119 -0.88 29.53 11.46
CA TYR A 119 -1.27 28.24 12.05
C TYR A 119 -1.25 28.23 13.59
N GLU A 120 -0.33 28.96 14.21
CA GLU A 120 -0.16 29.02 15.67
C GLU A 120 -0.95 30.15 16.34
N ALA A 121 -1.68 30.98 15.59
CA ALA A 121 -2.27 32.21 16.13
C ALA A 121 -3.56 31.96 16.93
N ASP A 122 -4.54 31.26 16.35
CA ASP A 122 -5.90 31.13 16.90
C ASP A 122 -6.43 29.68 16.90
N GLY A 123 -5.63 28.71 16.45
CA GLY A 123 -6.03 27.30 16.31
C GLY A 123 -7.09 27.04 15.23
N LYS A 124 -7.61 28.07 14.53
CA LYS A 124 -8.62 27.90 13.49
C LYS A 124 -8.09 27.07 12.34
N LEU A 125 -6.84 27.32 11.95
CA LEU A 125 -6.17 26.58 10.87
C LEU A 125 -5.90 25.11 11.23
N ALA A 126 -5.83 24.73 12.51
CA ALA A 126 -5.67 23.33 12.92
C ALA A 126 -6.83 22.43 12.46
N LYS A 127 -8.00 23.02 12.13
CA LYS A 127 -9.14 22.29 11.56
C LYS A 127 -8.92 21.84 10.12
N VAL A 128 -8.04 22.52 9.38
CA VAL A 128 -7.81 22.29 7.94
C VAL A 128 -6.34 22.04 7.59
N ILE A 129 -5.41 22.24 8.53
CA ILE A 129 -3.99 21.94 8.39
C ILE A 129 -3.64 20.82 9.37
N ARG A 130 -3.24 19.68 8.84
CA ARG A 130 -3.04 18.43 9.57
C ARG A 130 -1.61 17.94 9.45
N GLU A 131 -1.14 17.19 10.45
CA GLU A 131 0.12 16.46 10.35
C GLU A 131 0.08 15.50 9.16
N TYR A 132 1.18 15.41 8.41
CA TYR A 132 1.23 14.57 7.20
C TYR A 132 2.43 13.63 7.25
N ARG A 133 2.17 12.33 6.99
CA ARG A 133 3.18 11.28 7.05
C ARG A 133 3.14 10.40 5.80
N ASN A 134 4.32 10.03 5.31
CA ASN A 134 4.49 9.04 4.25
C ASN A 134 5.47 7.94 4.70
N GLY A 135 5.75 6.98 3.81
CA GLY A 135 6.63 5.86 4.16
C GLY A 135 8.04 6.24 4.61
N ARG A 136 8.59 7.38 4.18
CA ARG A 136 9.88 7.88 4.67
C ARG A 136 9.78 8.32 6.13
N ASP A 137 8.66 8.92 6.52
CA ASP A 137 8.47 9.39 7.89
C ASP A 137 8.27 8.24 8.89
N LEU A 138 7.82 7.07 8.42
CA LEU A 138 7.68 5.86 9.25
C LEU A 138 8.99 5.07 9.37
N THR A 139 9.87 5.18 8.38
CA THR A 139 11.10 4.37 8.27
C THR A 139 12.36 5.14 8.63
N GLN A 140 12.30 6.46 8.69
CA GLN A 140 13.41 7.37 8.94
C GLN A 140 12.96 8.52 9.86
N LYS A 141 13.84 9.53 10.04
CA LYS A 141 13.45 10.78 10.68
C LYS A 141 12.29 11.43 9.92
N PRO A 142 11.16 11.76 10.57
CA PRO A 142 10.05 12.47 9.94
C PRO A 142 10.49 13.78 9.29
N ARG A 143 9.91 14.08 8.13
CA ARG A 143 10.13 15.33 7.37
C ARG A 143 9.54 16.56 8.03
N ASP A 144 8.67 16.35 9.03
CA ASP A 144 8.02 17.41 9.79
C ASP A 144 7.20 18.37 8.92
N VAL A 145 6.34 17.78 8.07
CA VAL A 145 5.47 18.50 7.14
C VAL A 145 4.00 18.39 7.55
N LEU A 146 3.26 19.42 7.17
CA LEU A 146 1.82 19.53 7.34
C LEU A 146 1.13 19.46 5.97
N ILE A 147 -0.18 19.26 5.97
CA ILE A 147 -1.00 19.26 4.75
C ILE A 147 -2.31 20.03 4.95
N ILE A 148 -2.69 20.79 3.92
CA ILE A 148 -3.99 21.47 3.82
C ILE A 148 -5.04 20.44 3.35
N ASP A 149 -5.95 20.05 4.23
CA ASP A 149 -7.10 19.17 3.97
C ASP A 149 -8.42 19.97 4.05
N LEU A 150 -8.97 20.31 2.89
CA LEU A 150 -10.21 21.09 2.75
C LEU A 150 -11.43 20.21 2.45
N HIS A 151 -11.36 18.92 2.77
CA HIS A 151 -12.46 18.00 2.53
C HIS A 151 -13.73 18.46 3.26
N GLY A 152 -14.86 18.40 2.54
CA GLY A 152 -16.16 18.82 3.07
C GLY A 152 -16.44 20.31 2.97
N LEU A 153 -15.45 21.14 2.58
CA LEU A 153 -15.63 22.58 2.42
C LEU A 153 -15.84 22.97 0.96
N SER A 154 -16.78 23.87 0.73
CA SER A 154 -16.93 24.62 -0.51
C SER A 154 -15.84 25.69 -0.63
N ILE A 155 -15.54 26.11 -1.86
CA ILE A 155 -14.51 27.13 -2.09
C ILE A 155 -14.86 28.48 -1.45
N ASP A 156 -16.15 28.81 -1.32
CA ASP A 156 -16.61 30.05 -0.71
C ASP A 156 -16.43 30.02 0.81
N GLU A 157 -16.70 28.89 1.47
CA GLU A 157 -16.35 28.67 2.89
C GLU A 157 -14.83 28.81 3.08
N VAL A 158 -14.02 28.19 2.22
CA VAL A 158 -12.55 28.33 2.29
C VAL A 158 -12.12 29.79 2.16
N ARG A 159 -12.71 30.55 1.23
CA ARG A 159 -12.39 31.97 1.02
C ARG A 159 -12.77 32.84 2.24
N ASN A 160 -13.94 32.60 2.81
CA ASN A 160 -14.49 33.42 3.89
C ASN A 160 -13.85 33.07 5.24
N ASP A 161 -13.72 31.79 5.53
CA ASP A 161 -13.24 31.31 6.84
C ASP A 161 -11.73 31.15 6.90
N TYR A 162 -11.07 30.85 5.78
CA TYR A 162 -9.65 30.53 5.72
C TYR A 162 -8.92 31.34 4.65
N PRO A 163 -8.96 32.69 4.68
CA PRO A 163 -8.47 33.54 3.59
C PRO A 163 -6.97 33.35 3.29
N SER A 164 -6.13 33.12 4.31
CA SER A 164 -4.69 32.84 4.10
C SER A 164 -4.46 31.51 3.37
N VAL A 165 -5.20 30.47 3.76
CA VAL A 165 -5.17 29.15 3.09
C VAL A 165 -5.71 29.25 1.67
N TYR A 166 -6.82 29.96 1.46
CA TYR A 166 -7.40 30.21 0.14
C TYR A 166 -6.37 30.84 -0.79
N GLN A 167 -5.69 31.90 -0.35
CA GLN A 167 -4.69 32.58 -1.16
C GLN A 167 -3.52 31.64 -1.49
N TRP A 168 -3.04 30.88 -0.50
CA TRP A 168 -1.96 29.91 -0.69
C TRP A 168 -2.25 28.90 -1.80
N ILE A 169 -3.41 28.23 -1.73
CA ILE A 169 -3.80 27.22 -2.72
C ILE A 169 -4.15 27.85 -4.08
N LEU A 170 -4.67 29.07 -4.08
CA LEU A 170 -4.97 29.79 -5.32
C LEU A 170 -3.70 30.04 -6.14
N GLU A 171 -2.60 30.38 -5.46
CA GLU A 171 -1.30 30.64 -6.11
C GLU A 171 -0.56 29.36 -6.50
N ARG A 172 -0.66 28.30 -5.69
CA ARG A 172 0.22 27.11 -5.80
C ARG A 172 -0.46 25.87 -6.36
N VAL A 173 -1.78 25.74 -6.21
CA VAL A 173 -2.54 24.55 -6.64
C VAL A 173 -3.34 24.84 -7.90
N LYS A 174 -4.07 25.97 -7.94
CA LYS A 174 -4.97 26.28 -9.05
C LYS A 174 -4.28 26.31 -10.43
N PRO A 175 -3.07 26.90 -10.61
CA PRO A 175 -2.43 26.95 -11.93
C PRO A 175 -2.13 25.56 -12.50
N GLU A 176 -1.71 24.61 -11.66
CA GLU A 176 -1.47 23.22 -12.06
C GLU A 176 -2.81 22.51 -12.37
N ARG A 177 -3.83 22.74 -11.52
CA ARG A 177 -5.16 22.14 -11.69
C ARG A 177 -5.86 22.58 -12.95
N ASP A 178 -5.78 23.86 -13.31
CA ASP A 178 -6.42 24.43 -14.52
C ASP A 178 -5.93 23.74 -15.81
N GLN A 179 -4.68 23.26 -15.82
CA GLN A 179 -4.09 22.53 -16.95
C GLN A 179 -4.47 21.04 -16.96
N ASN A 180 -5.17 20.54 -15.94
CA ASN A 180 -5.52 19.14 -15.85
C ASN A 180 -6.58 18.76 -16.91
N ARG A 181 -6.41 17.58 -17.53
CA ARG A 181 -7.35 17.06 -18.55
C ARG A 181 -8.71 16.69 -17.96
N GLU A 182 -8.75 16.31 -16.68
CA GLU A 182 -9.96 15.86 -16.00
C GLU A 182 -10.81 17.06 -15.51
N PRO A 183 -12.06 17.23 -15.96
CA PRO A 183 -12.92 18.36 -15.56
C PRO A 183 -13.14 18.46 -14.05
N TYR A 184 -13.32 17.31 -13.37
CA TYR A 184 -13.54 17.27 -11.93
C TYR A 184 -12.41 17.94 -11.15
N ARG A 185 -11.15 17.70 -11.56
CA ARG A 185 -9.96 18.28 -10.91
C ARG A 185 -9.81 19.77 -11.16
N ARG A 186 -10.29 20.28 -12.30
CA ARG A 186 -10.34 21.72 -12.60
C ARG A 186 -11.41 22.43 -11.78
N GLN A 187 -12.59 21.84 -11.72
CA GLN A 187 -13.74 22.43 -11.03
C GLN A 187 -13.58 22.37 -9.51
N ASN A 188 -13.00 21.30 -8.97
CA ASN A 188 -12.78 21.10 -7.53
C ASN A 188 -11.29 21.22 -7.17
N TRP A 189 -10.62 22.22 -7.74
CA TRP A 189 -9.16 22.36 -7.70
C TRP A 189 -8.58 22.47 -6.28
N TRP A 190 -9.37 22.97 -5.32
CA TRP A 190 -8.99 23.09 -3.90
C TRP A 190 -9.09 21.77 -3.12
N LEU A 191 -9.67 20.73 -3.71
CA LEU A 191 -9.77 19.40 -3.09
C LEU A 191 -8.65 18.49 -3.58
N PHE A 192 -8.38 17.45 -2.79
CA PHE A 192 -7.53 16.35 -3.23
C PHE A 192 -8.14 15.64 -4.44
N GLY A 193 -7.29 14.98 -5.24
CA GLY A 193 -7.75 14.30 -6.45
C GLY A 193 -8.61 13.06 -6.18
N ARG A 194 -8.78 12.66 -4.91
CA ARG A 194 -9.75 11.66 -4.45
C ARG A 194 -10.38 12.11 -3.13
N LYS A 195 -11.61 11.68 -2.87
CA LYS A 195 -12.33 11.97 -1.61
C LYS A 195 -11.77 11.17 -0.42
N ASN A 196 -11.18 10.00 -0.68
CA ASN A 196 -10.70 9.03 0.31
C ASN A 196 -11.80 8.66 1.33
N THR A 197 -13.01 8.39 0.85
CA THR A 197 -14.20 8.10 1.67
C THR A 197 -13.96 6.93 2.63
N ASP A 198 -13.38 5.82 2.16
CA ASP A 198 -13.13 4.64 3.00
C ASP A 198 -12.20 4.97 4.18
N LEU A 199 -11.12 5.72 3.91
CA LEU A 199 -10.18 6.18 4.92
C LEU A 199 -10.84 7.09 5.96
N ARG A 200 -11.67 8.03 5.51
CA ARG A 200 -12.33 8.98 6.40
C ARG A 200 -13.37 8.28 7.27
N ASN A 201 -14.18 7.41 6.65
CA ASN A 201 -15.19 6.64 7.36
C ASN A 201 -14.57 5.73 8.42
N SER A 202 -13.43 5.10 8.10
CA SER A 202 -12.76 4.20 9.04
C SER A 202 -12.10 4.93 10.21
N MET A 203 -11.81 6.23 10.07
CA MET A 203 -11.19 7.05 11.13
C MET A 203 -12.18 7.84 12.00
N ASN A 204 -13.48 7.84 11.70
CA ASN A 204 -14.45 8.72 12.36
C ASN A 204 -14.62 8.47 13.87
N ASP A 205 -14.49 7.21 14.31
CA ASP A 205 -14.81 6.80 15.69
C ASP A 205 -13.59 6.29 16.48
N ILE A 206 -12.36 6.62 16.02
CA ILE A 206 -11.10 6.20 16.65
C ILE A 206 -10.13 7.36 16.81
N ASP A 207 -9.32 7.33 17.87
CA ASP A 207 -8.32 8.38 18.14
C ASP A 207 -6.96 8.10 17.49
N ARG A 208 -6.71 6.84 17.11
CA ARG A 208 -5.48 6.39 16.49
C ARG A 208 -5.74 5.21 15.57
N TYR A 209 -4.84 5.00 14.63
CA TYR A 209 -4.86 3.89 13.68
C TYR A 209 -3.44 3.37 13.46
N ILE A 210 -3.31 2.18 12.89
CA ILE A 210 -2.00 1.62 12.52
C ILE A 210 -1.70 2.00 11.08
N ALA A 211 -0.52 2.54 10.82
CA ALA A 211 -0.03 2.80 9.49
C ALA A 211 1.07 1.82 9.11
N THR A 212 1.01 1.31 7.89
CA THR A 212 2.08 0.50 7.30
C THR A 212 2.42 0.98 5.90
N VAL A 213 3.67 0.77 5.48
CA VAL A 213 4.13 1.13 4.14
C VAL A 213 3.57 0.15 3.10
N LYS A 214 3.04 0.70 1.99
CA LYS A 214 2.44 -0.07 0.91
C LYS A 214 3.43 -1.02 0.23
N THR A 215 4.71 -0.63 0.17
CA THR A 215 5.78 -1.39 -0.46
C THR A 215 7.03 -1.36 0.41
N SER A 216 7.43 -2.52 0.96
CA SER A 216 8.69 -2.69 1.69
C SER A 216 9.07 -4.17 1.77
N LYS A 217 10.38 -4.47 1.86
CA LYS A 217 10.89 -5.82 2.12
C LYS A 217 10.47 -6.33 3.51
N HIS A 218 10.39 -5.44 4.48
CA HIS A 218 9.93 -5.72 5.85
C HIS A 218 8.78 -4.77 6.20
N ARG A 219 7.64 -5.31 6.67
CA ARG A 219 6.50 -4.48 7.07
C ARG A 219 6.76 -3.88 8.43
N LEU A 220 6.60 -2.57 8.52
CA LEU A 220 6.60 -1.82 9.76
C LEU A 220 5.17 -1.38 10.05
N PHE A 221 4.76 -1.50 11.29
CA PHE A 221 3.45 -1.09 11.77
C PHE A 221 3.65 -0.06 12.88
N GLN A 222 3.06 1.10 12.73
CA GLN A 222 3.20 2.20 13.69
C GLN A 222 1.84 2.81 13.98
N TYR A 223 1.55 3.10 15.25
CA TYR A 223 0.38 3.89 15.61
C TYR A 223 0.56 5.35 15.22
N LEU A 224 -0.43 5.90 14.53
CA LEU A 224 -0.57 7.32 14.24
C LEU A 224 -1.88 7.83 14.84
N SER A 225 -1.87 9.07 15.34
CA SER A 225 -3.11 9.78 15.72
C SER A 225 -3.99 9.98 14.49
N THR A 226 -5.31 9.92 14.63
CA THR A 226 -6.24 10.26 13.54
C THR A 226 -6.11 11.71 13.09
N GLU A 227 -5.49 12.60 13.87
CA GLU A 227 -5.14 13.95 13.41
C GLU A 227 -4.09 13.94 12.29
N THR A 228 -3.25 12.89 12.23
CA THR A 228 -2.20 12.72 11.21
C THR A 228 -2.75 12.02 9.97
N LEU A 229 -2.69 12.71 8.83
CA LEU A 229 -3.08 12.14 7.54
C LEU A 229 -1.96 11.27 6.93
N PRO A 230 -2.29 10.04 6.50
CA PRO A 230 -1.35 9.19 5.80
C PRO A 230 -1.34 9.52 4.30
N ASP A 231 -0.16 9.58 3.70
CA ASP A 231 0.02 9.59 2.24
C ASP A 231 -0.41 8.26 1.61
N SER A 232 -0.75 8.28 0.33
CA SER A 232 -1.04 7.12 -0.50
C SER A 232 -0.01 5.98 -0.52
N LYS A 233 1.24 6.25 -0.12
CA LYS A 233 2.25 5.20 0.07
C LYS A 233 2.08 4.44 1.39
N LEU A 234 1.11 4.82 2.21
CA LEU A 234 0.72 4.15 3.44
C LEU A 234 -0.65 3.51 3.29
N ILE A 235 -0.82 2.40 4.01
CA ILE A 235 -2.11 1.78 4.29
C ILE A 235 -2.43 2.09 5.75
N ALA A 236 -3.58 2.71 5.98
CA ALA A 236 -4.15 2.89 7.30
C ALA A 236 -5.03 1.69 7.64
N ILE A 237 -4.83 1.14 8.83
CA ILE A 237 -5.58 0.04 9.41
C ILE A 237 -6.30 0.63 10.63
N ALA A 238 -7.61 0.78 10.51
CA ALA A 238 -8.49 1.47 11.46
C ALA A 238 -8.82 0.60 12.67
N ILE A 239 -7.79 0.29 13.46
CA ILE A 239 -7.88 -0.51 14.69
C ILE A 239 -7.31 0.34 15.82
N ALA A 240 -8.13 0.60 16.85
CA ALA A 240 -7.75 1.44 17.99
C ALA A 240 -6.99 0.67 19.09
N GLU A 241 -7.27 -0.62 19.26
CA GLU A 241 -6.70 -1.48 20.30
C GLU A 241 -5.92 -2.67 19.74
N SER A 242 -4.77 -2.96 20.35
CA SER A 242 -3.77 -3.93 19.88
C SER A 242 -4.20 -5.40 19.97
N PHE A 243 -5.35 -5.74 20.56
CA PHE A 243 -5.77 -7.12 20.71
C PHE A 243 -5.98 -7.82 19.35
N GLU A 244 -6.35 -7.06 18.33
CA GLU A 244 -6.61 -7.55 16.97
C GLU A 244 -5.32 -7.72 16.14
N LEU A 245 -4.22 -7.05 16.53
CA LEU A 245 -2.91 -7.17 15.88
C LEU A 245 -2.19 -8.49 16.20
N GLY A 246 -2.58 -9.19 17.28
CA GLY A 246 -1.97 -10.46 17.67
C GLY A 246 -2.07 -11.55 16.60
N VAL A 247 -2.99 -11.39 15.63
CA VAL A 247 -3.19 -12.32 14.51
C VAL A 247 -2.38 -11.92 13.26
N GLU A 248 -1.96 -10.65 13.11
CA GLU A 248 -1.17 -10.18 11.96
C GLU A 248 0.35 -10.19 12.17
N VAL A 249 0.81 -10.23 13.42
CA VAL A 249 2.25 -10.21 13.78
C VAL A 249 2.72 -11.53 14.40
N ASP A 250 2.02 -12.64 14.15
CA ASP A 250 2.38 -13.92 14.74
C ASP A 250 3.69 -14.48 14.11
N PRO A 251 4.75 -14.77 14.90
CA PRO A 251 6.02 -15.30 14.39
C PRO A 251 5.98 -16.77 13.93
N ILE A 252 4.81 -17.43 13.93
CA ILE A 252 4.69 -18.89 13.72
C ILE A 252 5.12 -19.35 12.31
N SER A 253 5.37 -18.45 11.36
CA SER A 253 5.88 -18.80 10.02
C SER A 253 7.41 -18.84 9.88
N TRP A 254 8.20 -18.66 10.95
CA TRP A 254 9.67 -18.62 10.88
C TRP A 254 10.36 -19.63 11.80
N THR A 255 9.95 -20.89 11.77
CA THR A 255 10.82 -22.03 12.15
C THR A 255 10.18 -23.36 11.76
N THR A 256 10.48 -23.87 10.57
CA THR A 256 11.19 -25.15 10.36
C THR A 256 11.62 -25.27 8.90
#